data_AF-A0A3N7AVA2-F1
#
_entry.id   AF-A0A3N7AVA2-F1
#
_cell.length_a   1.000
_cell.length_b   1.000
_cell.length_c   1.000
_cell.angle_alpha   90.00
_cell.angle_beta   90.00
_cell.angle_gamma   90.00
#
_symmetry.space_group_name_H-M   'P 1'
#
loop_
_entity.id
_entity.type
_entity.pdbx_description
1 polymer ?
#
loop_
_entity_poly.entity_id
_entity_poly.type
_entity_poly.pdbx_seq_one_letter_code
_entity_poly.pdbx_strand_id
1 'polypeptide(L)'
;MNDHTVDPSRCAAYGCPCLGTTSNSTGGTDKWFCGYHAGTDAISWARISNELNRLSFIVLSMEKINRYRSRYEWEKVYREIQNDLRLNQRSDLLLQSGESVSGWYARLDSELEKVCKGTQPALSLLPQSAPVVDPGASDSWKRASFPVPEHA
;
A
#
# COMPACT_ATOMS: atom_id res chain seq x y z
N MET A 1 -15.31 -0.40 29.33
CA MET A 1 -14.07 0.23 28.83
C MET A 1 -13.46 -0.76 27.87
N ASN A 2 -13.63 -0.54 26.56
CA ASN A 2 -13.07 -1.42 25.55
C ASN A 2 -11.58 -1.10 25.45
N ASP A 3 -10.78 -1.98 26.01
CA ASP A 3 -9.33 -1.96 25.86
C ASP A 3 -9.02 -2.31 24.39
N HIS A 4 -8.96 -1.29 23.54
CA HIS A 4 -8.41 -1.41 22.20
C HIS A 4 -6.90 -1.59 22.34
N THR A 5 -6.48 -2.75 22.83
CA THR A 5 -5.08 -3.15 22.83
C THR A 5 -4.64 -3.22 21.37
N VAL A 6 -3.94 -2.16 20.95
CA VAL A 6 -3.25 -2.13 19.66
C VAL A 6 -2.22 -3.24 19.73
N ASP A 7 -2.43 -4.34 19.00
CA ASP A 7 -1.47 -5.43 18.90
C ASP A 7 -0.13 -4.83 18.40
N PRO A 8 0.90 -4.75 19.25
CA PRO A 8 2.14 -4.06 18.91
C PRO A 8 2.94 -4.81 17.84
N SER A 9 2.56 -6.06 17.52
CA SER A 9 3.13 -6.83 16.42
C SER A 9 2.55 -6.47 15.06
N ARG A 10 1.45 -5.72 15.00
CA ARG A 10 0.78 -5.31 13.75
C ARG A 10 1.32 -4.00 13.22
N CYS A 11 1.15 -3.80 11.93
CA CYS A 11 1.46 -2.53 11.30
C CYS A 11 0.61 -1.40 11.90
N ALA A 12 1.24 -0.28 12.24
CA ALA A 12 0.60 0.89 12.81
C ALA A 12 -0.35 1.63 11.84
N ALA A 13 -0.32 1.30 10.55
CA ALA A 13 -1.30 1.80 9.59
C ALA A 13 -2.65 1.14 9.84
N TYR A 14 -3.69 1.96 10.04
CA TYR A 14 -5.02 1.48 10.40
C TYR A 14 -5.55 0.42 9.42
N GLY A 15 -6.06 -0.69 9.98
CA GLY A 15 -6.64 -1.79 9.22
C GLY A 15 -5.65 -2.63 8.41
N CYS A 16 -4.33 -2.42 8.54
CA CYS A 16 -3.35 -3.21 7.80
C CYS A 16 -3.25 -4.64 8.36
N PRO A 17 -3.36 -5.70 7.52
CA PRO A 17 -3.26 -7.08 7.99
C PRO A 17 -1.82 -7.54 8.23
N CYS A 18 -0.81 -6.77 7.81
CA CYS A 18 0.59 -7.15 7.92
C CYS A 18 1.16 -6.95 9.34
N LEU A 19 2.22 -7.70 9.63
CA LEU A 19 3.04 -7.48 10.82
C LEU A 19 3.88 -6.20 10.68
N GLY A 20 4.07 -5.48 11.78
CA GLY A 20 4.99 -4.36 11.86
C GLY A 20 6.43 -4.87 11.98
N THR A 21 7.31 -4.43 11.09
CA THR A 21 8.71 -4.90 11.01
C THR A 21 9.73 -3.79 11.07
N THR A 22 9.32 -2.55 10.85
CA THR A 22 10.23 -1.40 10.76
C THR A 22 9.68 -0.20 11.54
N SER A 23 10.47 0.36 12.45
CA SER A 23 10.15 1.63 13.12
C SER A 23 10.73 2.82 12.33
N ASN A 24 9.97 3.91 12.23
CA ASN A 24 10.43 5.15 11.59
C ASN A 24 11.26 6.06 12.53
N SER A 25 11.53 5.66 13.79
CA SER A 25 12.51 6.38 14.61
C SER A 25 13.62 5.51 15.16
N THR A 26 14.78 6.16 15.27
CA THR A 26 16.03 5.68 15.86
C THR A 26 16.08 5.87 17.38
N GLY A 27 15.10 6.56 17.97
CA GLY A 27 15.03 6.88 19.41
C GLY A 27 14.01 6.06 20.21
N GLY A 28 13.41 5.03 19.61
CA GLY A 28 12.31 4.26 20.18
C GLY A 28 10.95 4.87 19.85
N THR A 29 10.14 4.18 19.05
CA THR A 29 8.73 4.49 18.88
C THR A 29 7.90 3.24 19.09
N ASP A 30 6.66 3.43 19.50
CA ASP A 30 5.68 2.36 19.62
C ASP A 30 5.04 1.99 18.27
N LYS A 31 5.37 2.71 17.18
CA LYS A 31 4.77 2.51 15.86
C LYS A 31 5.71 1.74 14.94
N TRP A 32 5.32 0.51 14.64
CA TRP A 32 5.99 -0.37 13.70
C TRP A 32 5.18 -0.46 12.41
N PHE A 33 5.82 -0.24 11.27
CA PHE A 33 5.21 -0.33 9.95
C PHE A 33 5.65 -1.59 9.23
N CYS A 34 4.79 -2.13 8.36
CA CYS A 34 5.18 -3.18 7.42
C CYS A 34 5.95 -2.59 6.23
N GLY A 35 6.60 -3.44 5.44
CA GLY A 35 7.36 -3.03 4.25
C GLY A 35 6.55 -2.24 3.20
N TYR A 36 5.22 -2.38 3.17
CA TYR A 36 4.36 -1.65 2.23
C TYR A 36 3.97 -0.25 2.70
N HIS A 37 3.96 0.00 4.02
CA HIS A 37 3.62 1.31 4.60
C HIS A 37 4.85 2.12 4.98
N ALA A 38 5.97 1.46 5.30
CA ALA A 38 7.23 2.12 5.62
C ALA A 38 7.66 3.05 4.47
N GLY A 39 7.95 4.31 4.79
CA GLY A 39 8.37 5.31 3.80
C GLY A 39 7.28 5.84 2.87
N THR A 40 6.01 5.47 3.06
CA THR A 40 4.89 5.99 2.26
C THR A 40 4.13 7.10 2.97
N ASP A 41 3.57 8.04 2.21
CA ASP A 41 2.75 9.13 2.76
C ASP A 41 1.46 8.60 3.39
N ALA A 42 1.07 9.18 4.53
CA ALA A 42 -0.12 8.80 5.29
C ALA A 42 -1.41 8.85 4.45
N ILE A 43 -1.48 9.73 3.45
CA ILE A 43 -2.60 9.85 2.50
C ILE A 43 -2.82 8.55 1.72
N SER A 44 -1.75 7.81 1.42
CA SER A 44 -1.81 6.57 0.65
C SER A 44 -2.15 5.33 1.49
N TRP A 45 -2.08 5.43 2.83
CA TRP A 45 -2.16 4.27 3.71
C TRP A 45 -3.49 3.54 3.63
N ALA A 46 -4.61 4.26 3.55
CA ALA A 46 -5.93 3.65 3.45
C ALA A 46 -6.07 2.80 2.18
N ARG A 47 -5.59 3.32 1.04
CA ARG A 47 -5.55 2.58 -0.23
C ARG A 47 -4.68 1.33 -0.12
N ILE A 48 -3.48 1.46 0.43
CA ILE A 48 -2.54 0.33 0.62
C ILE A 48 -3.17 -0.73 1.53
N SER A 49 -3.74 -0.34 2.68
CA SER A 49 -4.44 -1.26 3.59
C SER A 49 -5.60 -1.97 2.90
N ASN A 50 -6.38 -1.28 2.05
CA ASN A 50 -7.47 -1.90 1.32
C ASN A 50 -6.99 -2.97 0.32
N GLU A 51 -5.92 -2.70 -0.43
CA GLU A 51 -5.33 -3.69 -1.34
C GLU A 51 -4.78 -4.90 -0.58
N LEU A 52 -4.10 -4.67 0.55
CA LEU A 52 -3.58 -5.74 1.41
C LEU A 52 -4.71 -6.59 2.01
N ASN A 53 -5.84 -5.98 2.40
CA ASN A 53 -7.00 -6.73 2.86
C ASN A 53 -7.66 -7.54 1.74
N ARG A 54 -7.78 -6.96 0.54
CA ARG A 54 -8.30 -7.65 -0.65
C ARG A 54 -7.46 -8.88 -1.00
N LEU A 55 -6.14 -8.80 -0.82
CA LEU A 55 -5.19 -9.89 -1.03
C LEU A 55 -4.72 -10.54 0.28
N SER A 56 -5.54 -10.51 1.33
CA SER A 56 -5.17 -11.03 2.66
C SER A 56 -4.74 -12.50 2.64
N PHE A 57 -5.27 -13.32 1.71
CA PHE A 57 -4.84 -14.70 1.53
C PHE A 57 -3.35 -14.82 1.14
N ILE A 58 -2.79 -13.85 0.40
CA ILE A 58 -1.35 -13.80 0.09
C ILE A 58 -0.55 -13.39 1.32
N VAL A 59 -1.02 -12.37 2.05
CA VAL A 59 -0.39 -11.90 3.31
C VAL A 59 -0.30 -13.05 4.33
N LEU A 60 -1.40 -13.77 4.55
CA LEU A 60 -1.46 -14.91 5.45
C LEU A 60 -0.58 -16.07 4.97
N SER A 61 -0.53 -16.30 3.65
CA SER A 61 0.37 -17.31 3.08
C SER A 61 1.84 -16.98 3.37
N MET A 62 2.26 -15.72 3.18
CA MET A 62 3.61 -15.28 3.50
C MET A 62 3.94 -15.41 5.00
N GLU A 63 3.01 -15.07 5.89
CA GLU A 63 3.17 -15.28 7.34
C GLU A 63 3.36 -16.76 7.67
N LYS A 64 2.53 -17.64 7.10
CA LYS A 64 2.63 -19.10 7.25
C LYS A 64 4.00 -19.60 6.75
N ILE A 65 4.48 -19.14 5.60
CA ILE A 65 5.80 -19.51 5.07
C ILE A 65 6.91 -19.10 6.05
N ASN A 66 6.93 -17.84 6.50
CA ASN A 66 7.96 -17.35 7.42
C ASN A 66 7.98 -18.11 8.75
N ARG A 67 6.82 -18.44 9.30
CA ARG A 67 6.70 -19.13 10.60
C ARG A 67 7.03 -20.61 10.52
N TYR A 68 6.63 -21.30 9.45
CA TYR A 68 6.61 -22.77 9.41
C TYR A 68 7.61 -23.43 8.46
N ARG A 69 8.29 -22.71 7.55
CA ARG A 69 9.17 -23.32 6.53
C ARG A 69 10.31 -24.22 7.07
N SER A 70 10.70 -24.03 8.33
CA SER A 70 11.74 -24.84 9.01
C SER A 70 11.18 -25.69 10.15
N ARG A 71 9.85 -25.86 10.21
CA ARG A 71 9.14 -26.63 11.25
C ARG A 71 8.68 -27.96 10.68
N TYR A 72 8.48 -28.96 11.55
CA TYR A 72 7.98 -30.28 11.16
C TYR A 72 6.57 -30.24 10.57
N GLU A 73 5.77 -29.22 10.91
CA GLU A 73 4.41 -29.00 10.40
C GLU A 73 4.37 -28.46 8.96
N TRP A 74 5.55 -28.17 8.36
CA TRP A 74 5.65 -27.50 7.06
C TRP A 74 4.82 -28.18 5.97
N GLU A 75 4.81 -29.51 5.89
CA GLU A 75 4.09 -30.23 4.85
C GLU A 75 2.57 -29.99 4.90
N LYS A 76 2.00 -29.89 6.11
CA LYS A 76 0.59 -29.57 6.32
C LYS A 76 0.32 -28.13 5.90
N VAL A 77 1.11 -27.19 6.42
CA VAL A 77 0.95 -25.75 6.15
C VAL A 77 1.13 -25.43 4.67
N TYR A 78 2.07 -26.09 4.00
CA TYR A 78 2.29 -25.99 2.56
C TYR A 78 1.03 -26.38 1.78
N ARG A 79 0.40 -27.50 2.11
CA ARG A 79 -0.85 -27.94 1.48
C ARG A 79 -1.99 -26.95 1.72
N GLU A 80 -2.09 -26.39 2.91
CA GLU A 80 -3.06 -25.33 3.22
C GLU A 80 -2.83 -24.09 2.35
N ILE A 81 -1.60 -23.59 2.26
CA ILE A 81 -1.27 -22.44 1.39
C ILE A 81 -1.65 -22.73 -0.07
N GLN A 82 -1.31 -23.91 -0.59
CA GLN A 82 -1.69 -24.26 -1.95
C GLN A 82 -3.20 -24.28 -2.17
N ASN A 83 -3.96 -24.79 -1.19
CA ASN A 83 -5.41 -24.79 -1.26
C ASN A 83 -5.98 -23.37 -1.19
N ASP A 84 -5.47 -22.54 -0.29
CA ASP A 84 -5.87 -21.13 -0.15
C ASP A 84 -5.68 -20.38 -1.49
N LEU A 85 -4.53 -20.58 -2.15
CA LEU A 85 -4.23 -19.96 -3.46
C LEU A 85 -5.17 -20.47 -4.57
N ARG A 86 -5.50 -21.77 -4.59
CA ARG A 86 -6.46 -22.35 -5.56
C ARG A 86 -7.88 -21.83 -5.35
N LEU A 87 -8.33 -21.75 -4.09
CA LEU A 87 -9.67 -21.24 -3.75
C LEU A 87 -9.84 -19.78 -4.16
N ASN A 88 -8.76 -18.99 -4.10
CA ASN A 88 -8.74 -17.61 -4.58
C ASN A 88 -8.41 -17.48 -6.08
N GLN A 89 -8.47 -18.58 -6.85
CA GLN A 89 -8.23 -18.62 -8.29
C GLN A 89 -6.83 -18.09 -8.71
N ARG A 90 -5.86 -18.12 -7.81
CA ARG A 90 -4.46 -17.70 -8.04
C ARG A 90 -3.53 -18.91 -8.17
N SER A 91 -3.89 -19.84 -9.05
CA SER A 91 -3.05 -21.01 -9.33
C SER A 91 -1.70 -20.64 -9.97
N ASP A 92 -1.62 -19.44 -10.58
CA ASP A 92 -0.37 -18.83 -11.06
C ASP A 92 0.65 -18.60 -9.93
N LEU A 93 0.17 -18.44 -8.70
CA LEU A 93 1.00 -18.20 -7.51
C LEU A 93 1.42 -19.46 -6.77
N LEU A 94 1.11 -20.66 -7.27
CA LEU A 94 1.59 -21.90 -6.66
C LEU A 94 3.11 -22.04 -6.80
N LEU A 95 3.75 -22.71 -5.83
CA LEU A 95 5.17 -23.06 -5.89
C LEU A 95 5.45 -23.86 -7.17
N GLN A 96 6.40 -23.39 -7.98
CA GLN A 96 6.75 -24.02 -9.26
C GLN A 96 7.79 -25.12 -9.09
N SER A 97 7.86 -26.03 -10.06
CA SER A 97 8.89 -27.07 -10.08
C SER A 97 10.28 -26.45 -10.18
N GLY A 98 11.19 -26.82 -9.29
CA GLY A 98 12.54 -26.26 -9.21
C GLY A 98 12.63 -24.89 -8.52
N GLU A 99 11.51 -24.28 -8.13
CA GLU A 99 11.50 -23.03 -7.38
C GLU A 99 11.81 -23.30 -5.90
N SER A 100 12.67 -22.47 -5.30
CA SER A 100 12.91 -22.51 -3.85
C SER A 100 11.78 -21.83 -3.09
N VAL A 101 11.54 -22.21 -1.83
CA VAL A 101 10.55 -21.55 -0.97
C VAL A 101 10.83 -20.05 -0.81
N SER A 102 12.10 -19.66 -0.74
CA SER A 102 12.49 -18.25 -0.69
C SER A 102 12.16 -17.50 -1.99
N GLY A 103 12.38 -18.13 -3.15
CA GLY A 103 12.00 -17.58 -4.45
C GLY A 103 10.48 -17.42 -4.59
N TRP A 104 9.74 -18.43 -4.13
CA TRP A 104 8.28 -18.37 -4.07
C TRP A 104 7.77 -17.26 -3.16
N TYR A 105 8.35 -17.12 -1.96
CA TYR A 105 8.04 -16.02 -1.05
C TYR A 105 8.26 -14.65 -1.72
N ALA A 106 9.42 -14.46 -2.37
CA ALA A 106 9.73 -13.21 -3.07
C ALA A 106 8.75 -12.92 -4.22
N ARG A 107 8.25 -13.95 -4.90
CA ARG A 107 7.23 -13.81 -5.94
C ARG A 107 5.87 -13.41 -5.37
N LEU A 108 5.44 -14.00 -4.25
CA LEU A 108 4.23 -13.59 -3.54
C LEU A 108 4.33 -12.14 -3.06
N ASP A 109 5.49 -11.76 -2.49
CA ASP A 109 5.78 -10.40 -2.06
C ASP A 109 5.70 -9.40 -3.23
N SER A 110 6.31 -9.76 -4.37
CA SER A 110 6.28 -8.95 -5.60
C SER A 110 4.86 -8.70 -6.11
N GLU A 111 3.94 -9.64 -5.93
CA GLU A 111 2.53 -9.43 -6.30
C GLU A 111 1.84 -8.41 -5.40
N LEU A 112 2.10 -8.46 -4.09
CA LEU A 112 1.61 -7.45 -3.16
C LEU A 112 2.24 -6.08 -3.43
N GLU A 113 3.55 -6.04 -3.73
CA GLU A 113 4.22 -4.81 -4.10
C GLU A 113 3.62 -4.18 -5.36
N LYS A 114 3.32 -4.96 -6.40
CA LYS A 114 2.72 -4.45 -7.64
C LYS A 114 1.40 -3.73 -7.38
N VAL A 115 0.55 -4.24 -6.50
CA VAL A 115 -0.75 -3.60 -6.20
C VAL A 115 -0.62 -2.45 -5.20
N CYS A 116 0.30 -2.56 -4.24
CA CYS A 116 0.50 -1.53 -3.21
C CYS A 116 1.28 -0.33 -3.75
N LYS A 117 2.29 -0.56 -4.59
CA LYS A 117 3.05 0.49 -5.29
C LYS A 117 2.35 0.92 -6.60
N GLY A 118 1.41 0.11 -7.09
CA GLY A 118 0.73 0.28 -8.36
C GLY A 118 0.09 1.66 -8.53
N THR A 119 0.64 2.38 -9.50
CA THR A 119 0.09 3.45 -10.32
C THR A 119 -1.04 4.22 -9.63
N GLN A 120 -0.72 5.41 -9.10
CA GLN A 120 -1.69 6.50 -9.17
C GLN A 120 -2.30 6.40 -10.57
N PRO A 121 -3.62 6.21 -10.79
CA PRO A 121 -4.16 6.70 -12.04
C PRO A 121 -3.62 8.12 -12.07
N ALA A 122 -2.76 8.43 -13.05
CA ALA A 122 -2.38 9.81 -13.27
C ALA A 122 -3.70 10.53 -13.15
N LEU A 123 -3.85 11.37 -12.11
CA LEU A 123 -5.01 12.22 -11.98
C LEU A 123 -5.22 12.68 -13.39
N SER A 124 -6.32 12.25 -14.02
CA SER A 124 -6.64 12.76 -15.33
C SER A 124 -6.77 14.23 -15.02
N LEU A 125 -5.69 14.95 -15.29
CA LEU A 125 -5.66 16.36 -15.50
C LEU A 125 -6.65 16.46 -16.63
N LEU A 126 -7.91 16.61 -16.24
CA LEU A 126 -8.92 17.18 -17.10
C LEU A 126 -8.17 18.31 -17.78
N PRO A 127 -8.04 18.27 -19.12
CA PRO A 127 -7.29 19.29 -19.82
C PRO A 127 -7.82 20.61 -19.30
N GLN A 128 -6.94 21.38 -18.65
CA GLN A 128 -7.29 22.72 -18.21
C GLN A 128 -7.90 23.37 -19.44
N SER A 129 -9.16 23.75 -19.31
CA SER A 129 -9.91 24.40 -20.37
C SER A 129 -9.00 25.42 -21.03
N ALA A 130 -8.68 25.18 -22.29
CA ALA A 130 -7.81 26.03 -23.06
C ALA A 130 -8.30 27.49 -22.93
N PRO A 131 -7.42 28.47 -22.75
CA PRO A 131 -7.84 29.86 -22.88
C PRO A 131 -8.40 30.02 -24.30
N VAL A 132 -9.64 30.49 -24.39
CA VAL A 132 -10.26 30.93 -25.64
C VAL A 132 -9.32 31.97 -26.24
N VAL A 133 -8.62 31.61 -27.32
CA VAL A 133 -7.83 32.56 -28.08
C VAL A 133 -8.82 33.38 -28.89
N ASP A 134 -9.11 34.58 -28.41
CA ASP A 134 -9.81 35.60 -29.17
C ASP A 134 -8.84 36.14 -30.24
N PRO A 135 -9.12 36.04 -31.54
CA PRO A 135 -8.22 36.54 -32.57
C PRO A 135 -8.45 38.04 -32.73
N GLY A 136 -7.87 38.84 -31.84
CA GLY A 136 -7.65 40.26 -32.09
C GLY A 136 -7.87 41.18 -30.89
N ALA A 137 -6.82 41.40 -30.10
CA ALA A 137 -6.65 42.68 -29.40
C ALA A 137 -5.18 42.88 -29.04
N SER A 138 -4.55 43.83 -29.75
CA SER A 138 -3.23 44.38 -29.47
C SER A 138 -3.18 45.10 -28.12
N ASP A 139 -2.05 44.95 -27.43
CA ASP A 139 -1.39 45.88 -26.50
C ASP A 139 -2.26 46.75 -25.57
N SER A 140 -2.21 46.46 -24.26
CA SER A 140 -1.94 47.47 -23.22
C SER A 140 -2.02 46.84 -21.82
N TRP A 141 -0.88 46.70 -21.13
CA TRP A 141 -0.90 46.41 -19.70
C TRP A 141 -1.26 47.66 -18.91
N LYS A 142 -2.47 47.71 -18.33
CA LYS A 142 -2.83 48.69 -17.30
C LYS A 142 -2.76 48.04 -15.92
N ARG A 143 -1.96 48.64 -15.05
CA ARG A 143 -1.80 48.29 -13.62
C ARG A 143 -3.10 48.60 -12.88
N ALA A 144 -3.70 47.61 -12.21
CA ALA A 144 -4.88 47.81 -11.38
C ALA A 144 -4.48 48.44 -10.03
N SER A 145 -5.10 49.58 -9.70
CA SER A 145 -5.07 50.18 -8.36
C SER A 145 -6.38 49.85 -7.66
N PHE A 146 -6.30 49.32 -6.44
CA PHE A 146 -7.47 49.08 -5.58
C PHE A 146 -7.57 50.18 -4.51
N PRO A 147 -8.72 50.82 -4.32
CA PRO A 147 -8.93 51.73 -3.19
C PRO A 147 -9.17 50.94 -1.90
N VAL A 148 -8.56 51.41 -0.81
CA VAL A 148 -8.76 50.90 0.57
C VAL A 148 -10.03 51.55 1.14
N PRO A 149 -10.92 50.81 1.83
CA PRO A 149 -12.08 51.40 2.50
C PRO A 149 -11.66 52.13 3.77
N GLU A 150 -12.07 53.40 3.93
CA GLU A 150 -11.98 54.13 5.20
C GLU A 150 -13.05 53.61 6.17
N HIS A 151 -12.61 53.23 7.37
CA HIS A 151 -13.48 52.87 8.49
C HIS A 151 -14.14 54.14 9.05
N ALA A 152 -15.45 54.07 9.29
CA ALA A 152 -16.19 54.95 10.19
C ALA A 152 -16.38 54.27 11.55
#